data_AF-A0A3N9P957-F1
#
_entry.id   AF-A0A3N9P957-F1
#
_cell.length_a   1.000
_cell.length_b   1.000
_cell.length_c   1.000
_cell.angle_alpha   90.00
_cell.angle_beta   90.00
_cell.angle_gamma   90.00
#
_symmetry.space_group_name_H-M   'P 1'
#
loop_
_entity.id
_entity.type
_entity.pdbx_description
1 polymer ?
#
loop_
_entity_poly.entity_id
_entity_poly.type
_entity_poly.pdbx_seq_one_letter_code
_entity_poly.pdbx_strand_id
1 'polypeptide(L)'
;MTEFSAGQVIWTSRLKDAYGVTVELEDENGKASVYEIIAEFEVQGRGYAVLKESDKDEEQEILRVLVSPDGLPELESIEDDDEWEDVSELYDELTFQDDEV
;
A
#
# COMPACT_ATOMS: atom_id res chain seq x y z
N MET A 1 -2.39 12.67 -16.51
CA MET A 1 -3.65 11.88 -16.64
C MET A 1 -3.24 10.59 -16.03
N THR A 2 -3.69 10.34 -14.81
CA THR A 2 -3.26 9.14 -14.11
C THR A 2 -3.82 7.92 -14.81
N GLU A 3 -3.05 6.85 -14.83
CA GLU A 3 -3.45 5.59 -15.44
C GLU A 3 -4.42 4.81 -14.53
N PHE A 4 -4.47 5.18 -13.25
CA PHE A 4 -5.41 4.62 -12.27
C PHE A 4 -6.64 5.50 -12.04
N SER A 5 -7.76 4.86 -11.68
CA SER A 5 -9.02 5.54 -11.34
C SER A 5 -9.72 4.82 -10.19
N ALA A 6 -10.29 5.57 -9.25
CA ALA A 6 -10.94 5.00 -8.06
C ALA A 6 -12.04 3.97 -8.40
N GLY A 7 -12.74 4.15 -9.53
CA GLY A 7 -13.77 3.23 -9.99
C GLY A 7 -13.28 1.83 -10.41
N GLN A 8 -11.96 1.65 -10.60
CA GLN A 8 -11.34 0.37 -10.94
C GLN A 8 -10.64 -0.29 -9.76
N VAL A 9 -10.65 0.37 -8.60
CA VAL A 9 -9.98 -0.10 -7.38
C VAL A 9 -10.81 -1.17 -6.70
N ILE A 10 -10.13 -2.23 -6.27
CA ILE A 10 -10.71 -3.32 -5.49
C ILE A 10 -10.03 -3.33 -4.14
N TRP A 11 -10.76 -3.00 -3.07
CA TRP A 11 -10.24 -3.11 -1.71
C TRP A 11 -9.95 -4.57 -1.37
N THR A 12 -8.73 -4.82 -0.90
CA THR A 12 -8.28 -6.15 -0.51
C THR A 12 -7.80 -6.17 0.94
N SER A 13 -7.51 -7.35 1.47
CA SER A 13 -7.04 -7.51 2.85
C SER A 13 -6.08 -8.70 2.98
N ARG A 14 -5.29 -8.96 1.94
CA ARG A 14 -4.36 -10.09 1.85
C ARG A 14 -3.23 -9.97 2.86
N LEU A 15 -2.63 -8.78 3.01
CA LEU A 15 -1.63 -8.51 4.05
C LEU A 15 -2.26 -8.64 5.43
N LYS A 16 -3.48 -8.13 5.61
CA LYS A 16 -4.18 -8.23 6.89
C LYS A 16 -4.52 -9.67 7.27
N ASP A 17 -4.86 -10.51 6.31
CA ASP A 17 -5.11 -11.94 6.50
C ASP A 17 -3.81 -12.72 6.78
N ALA A 18 -2.71 -12.35 6.10
CA ALA A 18 -1.41 -13.02 6.24
C ALA A 18 -0.62 -12.62 7.50
N TYR A 19 -0.57 -11.31 7.80
CA TYR A 19 0.29 -10.72 8.84
C TYR A 19 -0.50 -10.09 10.01
N GLY A 20 -1.78 -9.77 9.81
CA GLY A 20 -2.60 -9.07 10.79
C GLY A 20 -2.66 -7.56 10.52
N VAL A 21 -2.98 -6.74 11.53
CA VAL A 21 -3.18 -5.29 11.36
C VAL A 21 -1.87 -4.50 11.16
N THR A 22 -0.73 -5.10 11.52
CA THR A 22 0.60 -4.52 11.41
C THR A 22 1.55 -5.51 10.75
N VAL A 23 2.52 -5.02 9.99
CA VAL A 23 3.58 -5.80 9.35
C VAL A 23 4.95 -5.32 9.84
N GLU A 24 5.85 -6.25 10.11
CA GLU A 24 7.25 -5.95 10.40
C GLU A 24 8.04 -6.07 9.09
N LEU A 25 8.66 -4.98 8.65
CA LEU A 25 9.46 -4.94 7.44
C LEU A 25 10.92 -4.72 7.82
N GLU A 26 11.81 -5.48 7.18
CA GLU A 26 13.25 -5.28 7.29
C GLU A 26 13.73 -4.47 6.08
N ASP A 27 14.27 -3.29 6.33
CA ASP A 27 14.90 -2.47 5.30
C ASP A 27 16.23 -3.08 4.81
N GLU A 28 16.77 -2.56 3.69
CA GLU A 28 18.05 -2.99 3.12
C GLU A 28 19.26 -2.88 4.09
N ASN A 29 19.12 -2.11 5.16
CA ASN A 29 20.13 -1.96 6.21
C ASN A 29 20.01 -3.03 7.33
N GLY A 30 19.06 -3.97 7.23
CA GLY A 30 18.75 -4.95 8.27
C GLY A 30 18.01 -4.35 9.47
N LYS A 31 17.33 -3.22 9.27
CA LYS A 31 16.53 -2.55 10.32
C LYS A 31 15.10 -3.03 10.19
N ALA A 32 14.60 -3.72 11.21
CA ALA A 32 13.19 -4.05 11.32
C ALA A 32 12.41 -2.84 11.84
N SER A 33 11.39 -2.41 11.09
CA SER A 33 10.43 -1.38 11.46
C SER A 33 9.02 -1.95 11.41
N VAL A 34 8.18 -1.57 12.37
CA VAL A 34 6.77 -2.00 12.45
C VAL A 34 5.89 -0.96 11.79
N TYR A 35 5.12 -1.40 10.80
CA TYR A 35 4.20 -0.59 10.03
C TYR A 35 2.77 -1.03 10.29
N GLU A 36 1.87 -0.07 10.44
CA GLU A 36 0.43 -0.29 10.52
C GLU A 36 -0.17 -0.23 9.12
N ILE A 37 -1.01 -1.23 8.78
CA ILE A 37 -1.66 -1.30 7.48
C ILE A 37 -2.92 -0.44 7.51
N ILE A 38 -2.79 0.77 6.97
CA ILE A 38 -3.87 1.75 6.86
C ILE A 38 -4.87 1.28 5.81
N ALA A 39 -4.38 1.01 4.61
CA ALA A 39 -5.18 0.65 3.44
C ALA A 39 -4.48 -0.43 2.61
N GLU A 40 -5.27 -1.25 1.93
CA GLU A 40 -4.78 -2.21 0.95
C GLU A 40 -5.79 -2.32 -0.18
N PHE A 41 -5.32 -2.18 -1.42
CA PHE A 41 -6.17 -2.19 -2.59
C PHE A 41 -5.44 -2.70 -3.82
N GLU A 42 -6.19 -3.20 -4.79
CA GLU A 42 -5.70 -3.66 -6.08
C GLU A 42 -6.30 -2.81 -7.20
N VAL A 43 -5.47 -2.35 -8.13
CA VAL A 43 -5.89 -1.59 -9.30
C VAL A 43 -5.16 -2.09 -10.54
N GLN A 44 -5.89 -2.32 -11.63
CA GLN A 44 -5.36 -2.90 -12.87
C GLN A 44 -4.54 -4.21 -12.67
N GLY A 45 -4.88 -5.01 -11.65
CA GLY A 45 -4.16 -6.25 -11.31
C GLY A 45 -2.83 -6.04 -10.58
N ARG A 46 -2.55 -4.83 -10.11
CA ARG A 46 -1.41 -4.49 -9.23
C ARG A 46 -1.93 -4.21 -7.83
N GLY A 47 -1.37 -4.88 -6.83
CA GLY A 47 -1.70 -4.66 -5.43
C GLY A 47 -0.85 -3.53 -4.84
N TYR A 48 -1.44 -2.71 -3.99
CA TYR A 48 -0.80 -1.64 -3.25
C TYR A 48 -1.29 -1.62 -1.81
N ALA A 49 -0.41 -1.21 -0.91
CA ALA A 49 -0.71 -1.07 0.50
C ALA A 49 -0.16 0.25 1.01
N VAL A 50 -0.99 0.94 1.77
CA VAL A 50 -0.62 2.16 2.47
C VAL A 50 -0.29 1.79 3.90
N LEU A 51 0.94 2.09 4.28
CA LEU A 51 1.54 1.76 5.54
C LEU A 51 1.87 3.03 6.31
N LYS A 52 1.81 2.95 7.63
CA LYS A 52 2.26 4.02 8.51
C LYS A 52 3.20 3.45 9.57
N GLU A 53 4.41 3.98 9.67
CA GLU A 53 5.34 3.55 10.71
C GLU A 53 4.74 3.87 12.09
N SER A 54 4.62 2.86 12.97
CA SER A 54 3.97 3.06 14.29
C SER A 54 4.81 3.90 15.26
N ASP A 55 6.13 3.90 15.09
CA ASP A 55 7.07 4.53 16.02
C ASP A 55 7.36 6.00 15.68
N LYS A 56 6.90 6.48 14.52
CA LYS A 56 7.11 7.85 14.06
C LYS A 56 5.82 8.50 13.58
N ASP A 57 5.71 9.80 13.80
CA ASP A 57 4.75 10.68 13.10
C ASP A 57 5.18 10.90 11.63
N GLU A 58 5.70 9.86 10.98
CA GLU A 58 6.05 9.90 9.56
C GLU A 58 4.79 9.85 8.69
N GLU A 59 4.98 10.33 7.46
CA GLU A 59 3.98 10.36 6.41
C GLU A 59 3.62 8.91 6.00
N GLN A 60 2.41 8.74 5.48
CA GLN A 60 1.97 7.43 4.99
C GLN A 60 2.83 7.04 3.78
N GLU A 61 3.28 5.78 3.75
CA GLU A 61 4.06 5.24 2.65
C GLU A 61 3.24 4.24 1.85
N ILE A 62 3.32 4.33 0.52
CA ILE A 62 2.64 3.40 -0.39
C ILE A 62 3.67 2.42 -0.93
N LEU A 63 3.46 1.14 -0.64
CA LEU A 63 4.27 0.03 -1.13
C LEU A 63 3.45 -0.86 -2.06
N ARG A 64 4.14 -1.52 -2.98
CA ARG A 64 3.55 -2.50 -3.90
C ARG A 64 3.42 -3.85 -3.22
N VAL A 65 2.27 -4.49 -3.39
CA VAL A 65 1.99 -5.83 -2.89
C VAL A 65 2.18 -6.85 -4.01
N LEU A 66 3.18 -7.69 -3.85
CA LEU A 66 3.47 -8.82 -4.74
C LEU A 66 2.98 -10.10 -4.09
N VAL A 67 2.28 -10.96 -4.84
CA VAL A 67 1.92 -12.29 -4.32
C VAL A 67 2.95 -13.28 -4.81
N SER A 68 3.78 -13.75 -3.88
CA SER A 68 4.78 -14.77 -4.16
C SER A 68 4.12 -16.11 -4.52
N PRO A 69 4.78 -17.00 -5.28
CA PRO A 69 4.21 -18.30 -5.66
C PRO A 69 3.91 -19.21 -4.47
N ASP A 70 4.56 -18.96 -3.31
CA ASP A 70 4.28 -19.61 -2.03
C ASP A 70 2.98 -19.11 -1.36
N GLY A 71 2.30 -18.13 -1.96
CA GLY A 71 1.03 -17.58 -1.50
C GLY A 71 1.15 -16.50 -0.42
N LEU A 72 2.38 -16.12 -0.05
CA LEU A 72 2.63 -15.03 0.89
C LEU A 72 2.70 -13.69 0.14
N PRO A 73 1.99 -12.65 0.61
CA PRO A 73 2.14 -11.31 0.07
C PRO A 73 3.47 -10.72 0.54
N GLU A 74 4.22 -10.13 -0.38
CA GLU A 74 5.47 -9.41 -0.16
C GLU A 74 5.27 -7.93 -0.49
N LEU A 75 6.02 -7.08 0.19
CA LEU A 75 5.97 -5.63 0.02
C LEU A 75 7.25 -5.16 -0.65
N GLU A 76 7.10 -4.34 -1.67
CA GLU A 76 8.20 -3.79 -2.46
C GLU A 76 8.03 -2.27 -2.60
N SER A 77 9.12 -1.52 -2.49
CA SER A 77 9.14 -0.08 -2.73
C SER A 77 8.89 0.23 -4.20
N ILE A 78 8.08 1.23 -4.49
CA ILE A 78 7.80 1.66 -5.85
C ILE A 78 8.99 2.47 -6.36
N GLU A 79 9.82 1.88 -7.23
CA GLU A 79 10.99 2.54 -7.82
C GLU A 79 10.65 3.43 -9.03
N ASP A 80 9.46 3.26 -9.61
CA ASP A 80 9.01 3.99 -10.80
C ASP A 80 8.22 5.24 -10.37
N ASP A 81 8.79 6.43 -10.63
CA ASP A 81 8.20 7.72 -10.23
C ASP A 81 6.81 7.95 -10.82
N ASP A 82 6.58 7.56 -12.09
CA ASP A 82 5.26 7.68 -12.74
C ASP A 82 4.23 6.81 -12.01
N GLU A 83 4.58 5.55 -11.70
CA GLU A 83 3.71 4.65 -10.92
C GLU A 83 3.42 5.19 -9.52
N TRP A 84 4.42 5.79 -8.86
CA TRP A 84 4.26 6.39 -7.54
C TRP A 84 3.30 7.58 -7.59
N GLU A 85 3.44 8.48 -8.57
CA GLU A 85 2.53 9.62 -8.77
C GLU A 85 1.09 9.13 -9.00
N ASP A 86 0.93 8.14 -9.89
CA ASP A 86 -0.36 7.54 -10.23
C ASP A 86 -1.10 6.97 -9.01
N VAL A 87 -0.42 6.16 -8.19
CA VAL A 87 -1.04 5.51 -7.02
C VAL A 87 -1.28 6.50 -5.87
N SER A 88 -0.40 7.48 -5.73
CA SER A 88 -0.51 8.53 -4.71
C SER A 88 -1.73 9.40 -4.97
N GLU A 89 -1.89 9.91 -6.21
CA GLU A 89 -3.09 10.65 -6.60
C GLU A 89 -4.36 9.80 -6.49
N LEU A 90 -4.30 8.51 -6.85
CA LEU A 90 -5.42 7.58 -6.70
C LEU A 90 -5.85 7.45 -5.23
N TYR A 91 -4.88 7.27 -4.33
CA TYR A 91 -5.17 7.11 -2.92
C TYR A 91 -5.73 8.40 -2.30
N ASP A 92 -5.21 9.55 -2.69
CA ASP A 92 -5.79 10.85 -2.32
C ASP A 92 -7.25 10.93 -2.79
N GLU A 93 -7.54 10.58 -4.05
CA GLU A 93 -8.91 10.52 -4.57
C GLU A 93 -9.81 9.57 -3.77
N LEU A 94 -9.33 8.36 -3.45
CA LEU A 94 -10.07 7.36 -2.65
C LEU A 94 -10.37 7.84 -1.22
N THR A 95 -9.44 8.56 -0.60
CA THR A 95 -9.58 9.03 0.79
C THR A 95 -10.39 10.31 0.89
N PHE A 96 -10.27 11.21 -0.09
CA PHE A 96 -11.07 12.44 -0.15
C PHE A 96 -12.50 12.21 -0.63
N GLN A 97 -12.78 11.19 -1.43
CA GLN A 97 -14.16 10.84 -1.82
C GLN A 97 -15.02 10.38 -0.63
N ASP A 98 -14.43 9.94 0.47
CA ASP A 98 -15.16 9.52 1.68
C ASP A 98 -15.57 10.71 2.59
N ASP A 99 -15.05 11.93 2.36
CA ASP A 99 -15.33 13.13 3.16
C ASP A 99 -16.49 14.00 2.60
N GLU A 100 -17.50 13.37 1.98
CA GLU A 100 -18.76 14.05 1.62
C GLU A 100 -19.99 13.34 2.24
N VAL A 101 -20.11 13.38 3.58
CA VAL A 101 -21.36 13.03 4.31
C VAL A 101 -21.69 13.94 5.49
#